data_AF-A0A920TE71-F1
#
_entry.id   AF-A0A920TE71-F1
#
_cell.length_a   1.000
_cell.length_b   1.000
_cell.length_c   1.000
_cell.angle_alpha   90.00
_cell.angle_beta   90.00
_cell.angle_gamma   90.00
#
_symmetry.space_group_name_H-M   'P 1'
#
loop_
_entity.id
_entity.type
_entity.pdbx_description
1 polymer ?
#
loop_
_entity_poly.entity_id
_entity_poly.type
_entity_poly.pdbx_seq_one_letter_code
_entity_poly.pdbx_strand_id
1 'polypeptide(L)'
;MQKKAGEFGLMSILMLQNHMTRLVTHQKNKEFVSLFSNPVHGKTVVVVGTGSLGGSMAKHVSKLGANIIGVNRRGNKAEGCSKIITIDKIDSFFA
;
A
#
# COMPACT_ATOMS: atom_id res chain seq x y z
N MET A 1 -11.14 -7.87 -13.55
CA MET A 1 -11.21 -6.73 -12.61
C MET A 1 -10.19 -6.82 -11.47
N GLN A 2 -10.10 -7.94 -10.73
CA GLN A 2 -9.19 -8.08 -9.58
C GLN A 2 -7.70 -7.84 -9.92
N LYS A 3 -7.18 -8.47 -10.98
CA LYS A 3 -5.79 -8.28 -11.44
C LYS A 3 -5.45 -6.80 -11.67
N LYS A 4 -6.33 -6.08 -12.35
CA LYS A 4 -6.14 -4.65 -12.65
C LYS A 4 -6.14 -3.79 -11.39
N ALA A 5 -7.01 -4.11 -10.41
CA ALA A 5 -7.03 -3.42 -9.13
C ALA A 5 -5.73 -3.67 -8.33
N GLY A 6 -5.19 -4.88 -8.37
CA GLY A 6 -3.90 -5.22 -7.76
C GLY A 6 -2.74 -4.41 -8.38
N GLU A 7 -2.66 -4.36 -9.71
CA GLU A 7 -1.66 -3.56 -10.44
C GLU A 7 -1.79 -2.06 -10.12
N PHE A 8 -3.01 -1.53 -10.10
CA PHE A 8 -3.26 -0.12 -9.78
C PHE A 8 -2.86 0.23 -8.35
N GLY A 9 -3.19 -0.64 -7.38
CA GLY A 9 -2.81 -0.45 -5.99
C GLY A 9 -1.29 -0.48 -5.79
N LEU A 10 -0.61 -1.44 -6.43
CA LEU A 10 0.85 -1.51 -6.44
C LEU A 10 1.48 -0.23 -7.00
N MET A 11 1.02 0.20 -8.18
CA MET A 11 1.50 1.43 -8.83
C MET A 11 1.32 2.65 -7.92
N SER A 12 0.14 2.80 -7.32
CA SER A 12 -0.17 3.96 -6.45
C SER A 12 0.74 4.03 -5.23
N ILE A 13 1.03 2.88 -4.59
CA ILE A 13 1.96 2.82 -3.46
C ILE A 13 3.38 3.16 -3.90
N LEU A 14 3.84 2.63 -5.04
CA LEU A 14 5.17 2.95 -5.57
C LEU A 14 5.30 4.42 -5.95
N MET A 15 4.25 5.02 -6.53
CA MET A 15 4.23 6.44 -6.83
C MET A 15 4.36 7.30 -5.57
N LEU A 16 3.65 6.93 -4.51
CA LEU A 16 3.73 7.61 -3.22
C LEU A 16 5.13 7.47 -2.61
N GLN A 17 5.67 6.24 -2.57
CA GLN A 17 6.98 5.94 -2.01
C GLN A 17 8.11 6.70 -2.71
N ASN A 18 8.03 6.83 -4.04
CA ASN A 18 9.05 7.48 -4.86
C ASN A 18 8.79 8.99 -5.09
N HIS A 19 7.89 9.61 -4.34
CA HIS A 19 7.58 11.04 -4.43
C HIS A 19 7.15 11.51 -5.83
N MET A 20 6.51 10.64 -6.61
CA MET A 20 6.20 10.93 -8.03
C MET A 20 5.30 12.15 -8.19
N THR A 21 4.35 12.38 -7.28
CA THR A 21 3.49 13.58 -7.31
C THR A 21 4.30 14.86 -7.14
N ARG A 22 5.27 14.85 -6.23
CA ARG A 22 6.17 15.99 -5.99
C ARG A 22 7.10 16.24 -7.19
N LEU A 23 7.64 15.19 -7.78
CA LEU A 23 8.45 15.29 -8.99
C LEU A 23 7.65 15.90 -10.16
N VAL A 24 6.40 15.48 -10.36
CA VAL A 24 5.51 16.05 -11.38
C VAL A 24 5.21 17.53 -11.11
N THR A 25 5.03 17.93 -9.85
CA THR A 25 4.84 19.35 -9.49
C THR A 25 6.08 20.18 -9.82
N HIS A 26 7.27 19.73 -9.45
CA HIS A 26 8.51 20.44 -9.76
C HIS A 26 8.77 20.50 -11.28
N GLN A 27 8.44 19.44 -12.02
CA GLN A 27 8.52 19.43 -13.48
C GLN A 27 7.63 20.52 -14.10
N LYS A 28 6.39 20.69 -13.61
CA LYS A 28 5.47 21.75 -14.06
C LYS A 28 6.04 23.15 -13.78
N ASN A 29 6.76 23.30 -12.67
CA ASN A 29 7.41 24.56 -12.28
C ASN A 29 8.78 24.75 -12.95
N LYS A 30 9.25 23.80 -13.77
CA LYS A 30 10.58 23.79 -14.40
C LYS A 30 11.73 23.83 -13.37
N GLU A 31 11.50 23.25 -12.19
CA GLU A 31 12.49 23.13 -11.13
C GLU A 31 13.12 21.74 -11.18
N PHE A 32 14.45 21.67 -11.19
CA PHE A 32 15.17 20.41 -11.09
C PHE A 32 15.52 20.13 -9.63
N VAL A 33 14.86 19.13 -9.04
CA VAL A 33 15.10 18.70 -7.66
C VAL A 33 15.48 17.23 -7.61
N SER A 34 16.43 16.88 -6.74
CA SER A 34 16.81 15.49 -6.48
C SER A 34 16.12 15.00 -5.21
N LEU A 35 15.16 14.08 -5.36
CA LEU A 35 14.46 13.45 -4.25
C LEU A 35 14.90 11.99 -4.17
N PHE A 36 15.48 11.60 -3.03
CA PHE A 36 15.84 10.22 -2.75
C PHE A 36 14.74 9.55 -1.94
N SER A 37 14.42 8.31 -2.28
CA SER A 37 13.48 7.49 -1.54
C SER A 37 14.10 6.12 -1.24
N ASN A 38 13.62 5.51 -0.15
CA ASN A 38 13.98 4.14 0.18
C ASN A 38 13.04 3.16 -0.53
N PRO A 39 13.38 1.87 -0.66
CA PRO A 39 12.45 0.86 -1.12
C PRO A 39 11.20 0.75 -0.21
N VAL A 40 10.12 0.19 -0.75
CA VAL A 40 8.91 -0.14 0.02
C VAL A 40 9.11 -1.34 0.97
N HIS A 41 10.21 -2.07 0.81
CA HIS A 41 10.58 -3.19 1.67
C HIS A 41 10.59 -2.80 3.15
N GLY A 42 9.99 -3.62 4.01
CA GLY A 42 9.89 -3.38 5.44
C GLY A 42 8.89 -2.28 5.85
N LYS A 43 8.34 -1.50 4.91
CA LYS A 43 7.30 -0.51 5.21
C LYS A 43 5.97 -1.19 5.52
N THR A 44 5.22 -0.62 6.45
CA THR A 44 3.90 -1.12 6.83
C THR A 44 2.82 -0.54 5.93
N VAL A 45 1.94 -1.39 5.39
CA VAL A 45 0.76 -0.99 4.62
C VAL A 45 -0.48 -1.58 5.28
N VAL A 46 -1.39 -0.72 5.72
CA VAL A 46 -2.67 -1.12 6.30
C VAL A 46 -3.73 -1.15 5.20
N VAL A 47 -4.34 -2.31 4.98
CA VAL A 47 -5.37 -2.51 3.94
C VAL A 47 -6.73 -2.66 4.60
N VAL A 48 -7.52 -1.60 4.56
CA VAL A 48 -8.90 -1.61 5.07
C VAL A 48 -9.83 -2.22 4.02
N GLY A 49 -10.36 -3.40 4.32
CA GLY A 49 -11.18 -4.19 3.40
C GLY A 49 -10.35 -5.15 2.55
N THR A 50 -10.20 -6.38 3.02
CA THR A 50 -9.46 -7.45 2.33
C THR A 50 -10.33 -8.28 1.38
N GLY A 51 -11.25 -7.63 0.66
CA GLY A 51 -12.08 -8.27 -0.35
C GLY A 51 -11.32 -8.56 -1.65
N SER A 52 -12.03 -8.73 -2.76
CA SER A 52 -11.45 -9.02 -4.08
C SER A 52 -10.41 -7.98 -4.55
N LEU A 53 -10.67 -6.68 -4.31
CA LEU A 53 -9.74 -5.61 -4.67
C LEU A 53 -8.57 -5.50 -3.68
N GLY A 54 -8.86 -5.28 -2.39
CA GLY A 54 -7.85 -5.08 -1.36
C GLY A 54 -6.94 -6.30 -1.17
N GLY A 55 -7.50 -7.51 -1.27
CA GLY A 55 -6.72 -8.75 -1.25
C GLY A 55 -5.80 -8.89 -2.47
N SER A 56 -6.27 -8.50 -3.66
CA SER A 56 -5.40 -8.52 -4.85
C SER A 56 -4.25 -7.53 -4.74
N MET A 57 -4.49 -6.33 -4.21
CA MET A 57 -3.44 -5.36 -3.92
C MET A 57 -2.46 -5.88 -2.87
N ALA A 58 -2.95 -6.38 -1.73
CA ALA A 58 -2.13 -6.94 -0.66
C ALA A 58 -1.15 -8.00 -1.19
N LYS A 59 -1.62 -8.91 -2.05
CA LYS A 59 -0.80 -9.94 -2.69
C LYS A 59 0.31 -9.40 -3.59
N HIS A 60 0.10 -8.27 -4.28
CA HIS A 60 1.13 -7.69 -5.14
C HIS A 60 2.18 -6.94 -4.32
N VAL A 61 1.73 -6.15 -3.35
CA VAL A 61 2.61 -5.31 -2.54
C VAL A 61 3.44 -6.17 -1.58
N SER A 62 2.89 -7.28 -1.07
CA SER A 62 3.64 -8.21 -0.21
C SER A 62 4.86 -8.82 -0.89
N LYS A 63 4.82 -9.01 -2.23
CA LYS A 63 5.96 -9.52 -3.00
C LYS A 63 7.15 -8.55 -3.03
N LEU A 64 6.93 -7.28 -2.72
CA LEU A 64 8.01 -6.29 -2.56
C LEU A 64 8.59 -6.26 -1.14
N GLY A 65 8.13 -7.15 -0.26
CA GLY A 65 8.59 -7.26 1.13
C GLY A 65 8.02 -6.20 2.06
N ALA A 66 6.89 -5.57 1.70
CA ALA A 66 6.15 -4.71 2.60
C ALA A 66 5.41 -5.53 3.68
N ASN A 67 5.29 -4.97 4.88
CA ASN A 67 4.54 -5.54 5.99
C ASN A 67 3.06 -5.19 5.85
N ILE A 68 2.27 -6.11 5.28
CA ILE A 68 0.85 -5.85 5.03
C ILE A 68 0.00 -6.25 6.24
N ILE A 69 -0.80 -5.32 6.75
CA ILE A 69 -1.79 -5.54 7.81
C ILE A 69 -3.18 -5.40 7.20
N GLY A 70 -3.93 -6.50 7.13
CA GLY A 70 -5.30 -6.46 6.63
C GLY A 70 -6.29 -6.15 7.73
N VAL A 71 -7.29 -5.32 7.43
CA VAL A 71 -8.42 -5.03 8.32
C VAL A 71 -9.69 -5.52 7.67
N ASN A 72 -10.44 -6.38 8.34
CA ASN A 72 -11.76 -6.80 7.87
C ASN A 72 -12.72 -7.12 9.02
N ARG A 73 -14.02 -7.17 8.73
CA ARG A 73 -15.07 -7.31 9.77
C ARG A 73 -15.05 -8.65 10.52
N ARG A 74 -14.50 -9.71 9.92
CA ARG A 74 -14.66 -11.10 10.41
C ARG A 74 -13.37 -11.74 10.91
N GLY A 75 -12.23 -11.05 10.78
CA GLY A 75 -10.91 -11.62 11.07
C GLY A 75 -10.46 -12.69 10.06
N ASN A 76 -11.07 -12.75 8.88
CA ASN A 76 -10.74 -13.76 7.87
C ASN A 76 -9.32 -13.55 7.34
N LYS A 77 -8.57 -14.64 7.17
CA LYS A 77 -7.25 -14.61 6.53
C LYS A 77 -7.38 -14.06 5.11
N ALA A 78 -6.39 -13.27 4.68
CA ALA A 78 -6.27 -12.79 3.31
C ALA A 78 -4.83 -12.99 2.83
N GLU A 79 -4.69 -13.53 1.61
CA GLU A 79 -3.38 -13.80 1.02
C GLU A 79 -2.54 -12.51 0.92
N GLY A 80 -1.25 -12.61 1.25
CA GLY A 80 -0.33 -11.46 1.25
C GLY A 80 -0.37 -10.59 2.51
N CYS A 81 -1.36 -10.76 3.40
CA CYS A 81 -1.37 -10.09 4.70
C CYS A 81 -0.52 -10.86 5.72
N SER A 82 0.43 -10.18 6.36
CA SER A 82 1.24 -10.71 7.47
C SER A 82 0.42 -10.87 8.76
N LYS A 83 -0.57 -9.99 8.95
CA LYS A 83 -1.50 -9.98 10.08
C LYS A 83 -2.88 -9.54 9.60
N ILE A 84 -3.92 -10.07 10.24
CA ILE A 84 -5.30 -9.59 10.10
C ILE A 84 -5.79 -9.08 11.44
N ILE A 85 -6.49 -7.96 11.42
CA ILE A 85 -7.21 -7.42 12.57
C ILE A 85 -8.66 -7.13 12.20
N THR A 86 -9.51 -7.06 13.22
CA THR A 86 -10.88 -6.59 13.07
C THR A 86 -10.95 -5.07 13.18
N ILE A 87 -12.00 -4.48 12.59
CA ILE A 87 -12.12 -3.02 12.45
C ILE A 87 -12.12 -2.29 13.80
N ASP A 88 -12.63 -2.92 14.86
CA ASP A 88 -12.63 -2.43 16.25
C ASP A 88 -11.22 -2.26 16.83
N LYS A 89 -10.19 -2.84 16.20
CA LYS A 89 -8.79 -2.75 16.64
C LYS A 89 -7.96 -1.82 15.76
N ILE A 90 -8.55 -1.12 14.80
CA ILE A 90 -7.80 -0.31 13.84
C ILE A 90 -7.00 0.81 14.51
N ASP A 91 -7.56 1.44 15.54
CA ASP A 91 -6.93 2.55 16.25
C ASP A 91 -5.62 2.15 16.94
N SER A 92 -5.46 0.87 17.28
CA SER A 92 -4.20 0.34 17.86
C SER A 92 -2.98 0.45 16.94
N PHE A 93 -3.16 0.82 15.67
CA PHE A 93 -2.07 1.00 14.69
C PHE A 93 -1.81 2.46 14.30
N PHE A 94 -2.69 3.38 14.68
CA PHE A 94 -2.60 4.80 14.32
C PHE A 94 -2.49 5.73 15.54
N ALA A 95 -2.60 5.18 16.75
CA ALA A 95 -2.38 5.87 18.02
C ALA A 95 -0.89 6.18 18.26
#